data_AF-A0A7X2MT15-F1
#
_entry.id   AF-A0A7X2MT15-F1
#
_cell.length_a   1.000
_cell.length_b   1.000
_cell.length_c   1.000
_cell.angle_alpha   90.00
_cell.angle_beta   90.00
_cell.angle_gamma   90.00
#
_symmetry.space_group_name_H-M   'P 1'
#
loop_
_entity.id
_entity.type
_entity.pdbx_description
1 polymer ?
#
loop_
_entity_poly.entity_id
_entity_poly.type
_entity_poly.pdbx_seq_one_letter_code
_entity_poly.pdbx_strand_id
1 'polypeptide(L)'
;DFSGDHIRVEGAEILFPPVQENGPPLYFGGSSDAAIDVAANQIDTYLTWGEPVEQVAEKLAVVRQRAQESGRSLSYGIRLHVIVRETEEEAWAAAERLISHLDEETIAAAQKIFARMDSAGQARMSALHQGSRDSLRIGPNLWAGVGLVRGGAGTALVGSPQQVADRIREYQALGIENFIFSGYPHL
;
A
#
# COMPACT_ATOMS: atom_id res chain seq x y z
N ASP A 1 -23.09 -19.46 17.64
CA ASP A 1 -21.99 -19.64 18.60
C ASP A 1 -20.69 -19.89 17.86
N PHE A 2 -19.59 -19.33 18.35
CA PHE A 2 -18.24 -19.54 17.83
C PHE A 2 -17.27 -19.63 19.02
N SER A 3 -16.36 -20.59 19.00
CA SER A 3 -15.35 -20.77 20.05
C SER A 3 -14.02 -21.11 19.41
N GLY A 4 -13.19 -20.09 19.21
CA GLY A 4 -11.80 -20.23 18.80
C GLY A 4 -10.84 -19.88 19.93
N ASP A 5 -9.54 -19.91 19.63
CA ASP A 5 -8.48 -19.67 20.62
C ASP A 5 -8.47 -18.24 21.17
N HIS A 6 -8.92 -17.28 20.36
CA HIS A 6 -8.90 -15.85 20.72
C HIS A 6 -10.29 -15.21 20.84
N ILE A 7 -11.30 -15.77 20.16
CA ILE A 7 -12.66 -15.22 20.13
C ILE A 7 -13.63 -16.32 20.54
N ARG A 8 -14.45 -16.04 21.55
CA ARG A 8 -15.58 -16.87 21.94
C ARG A 8 -16.84 -16.00 22.01
N VAL A 9 -17.85 -16.38 21.24
CA VAL A 9 -19.15 -15.70 21.21
C VAL A 9 -20.28 -16.72 21.29
N GLU A 10 -21.26 -16.45 22.13
CA GLU A 10 -22.45 -17.27 22.34
C GLU A 10 -23.68 -16.40 22.05
N GLY A 11 -24.64 -16.93 21.29
CA GLY A 11 -25.86 -16.21 20.92
C GLY A 11 -25.65 -14.96 20.05
N ALA A 12 -24.52 -14.87 19.32
CA ALA A 12 -24.27 -13.73 18.44
C ALA A 12 -25.26 -13.70 17.26
N GLU A 13 -25.98 -12.60 17.11
CA GLU A 13 -27.00 -12.40 16.08
C GLU A 13 -26.88 -11.00 15.47
N ILE A 14 -27.15 -10.92 14.16
CA ILE A 14 -27.27 -9.64 13.44
C ILE A 14 -28.76 -9.34 13.29
N LEU A 15 -29.28 -8.43 14.12
CA LEU A 15 -30.71 -8.04 14.10
C LEU A 15 -31.10 -7.25 12.85
N PHE A 16 -30.12 -6.62 12.19
CA PHE A 16 -30.31 -5.80 11.01
C PHE A 16 -29.36 -6.27 9.90
N PRO A 17 -29.81 -7.09 8.95
CA PRO A 17 -28.94 -7.63 7.92
C PRO A 17 -28.44 -6.52 6.99
N PRO A 18 -27.24 -6.67 6.41
CA PRO A 18 -26.73 -5.73 5.43
C PRO A 18 -27.61 -5.74 4.17
N VAL A 19 -27.68 -4.60 3.49
CA VAL A 19 -28.39 -4.49 2.20
C VAL A 19 -27.65 -5.25 1.10
N GLN A 20 -26.32 -5.33 1.19
CA GLN A 20 -25.47 -6.03 0.23
C GLN A 20 -25.56 -7.54 0.43
N GLU A 21 -25.82 -8.25 -0.67
CA GLU A 21 -25.78 -9.71 -0.71
C GLU A 21 -24.37 -10.19 -0.34
N ASN A 22 -24.28 -11.16 0.57
CA ASN A 22 -23.03 -11.66 1.16
C ASN A 22 -22.24 -10.65 2.03
N GLY A 23 -22.85 -9.50 2.35
CA GLY A 23 -22.24 -8.49 3.21
C GLY A 23 -21.41 -7.44 2.47
N PRO A 24 -20.81 -6.48 3.19
CA PRO A 24 -19.96 -5.45 2.59
C PRO A 24 -18.64 -6.06 2.07
N PRO A 25 -18.11 -5.59 0.92
CA PRO A 25 -16.83 -6.05 0.41
C PRO A 25 -15.69 -5.84 1.41
N LEU A 26 -14.87 -6.87 1.57
CA LEU A 26 -13.73 -6.86 2.50
C LEU A 26 -12.44 -6.56 1.74
N TYR A 27 -11.71 -5.57 2.25
CA TYR A 27 -10.39 -5.18 1.78
C TYR A 27 -9.38 -5.51 2.87
N PHE A 28 -8.28 -6.16 2.50
CA PHE A 28 -7.21 -6.47 3.43
C PHE A 28 -5.86 -6.44 2.71
N GLY A 29 -4.85 -5.99 3.43
CA GLY A 29 -3.48 -5.93 2.94
C GLY A 29 -2.52 -6.55 3.94
N GLY A 30 -1.34 -6.88 3.45
CA GLY A 30 -0.28 -7.47 4.26
C GLY A 30 0.75 -8.14 3.36
N SER A 31 2.02 -8.05 3.76
CA SER A 31 3.14 -8.61 2.98
C SER A 31 3.83 -9.80 3.66
N SER A 32 3.32 -10.25 4.82
CA SER A 32 3.78 -11.51 5.44
C SER A 32 3.00 -12.69 4.89
N ASP A 33 3.61 -13.89 4.92
CA ASP A 33 2.96 -15.12 4.43
C ASP A 33 1.62 -15.36 5.13
N ALA A 34 1.57 -15.22 6.47
CA ALA A 34 0.33 -15.38 7.23
C ALA A 34 -0.76 -14.38 6.82
N ALA A 35 -0.39 -13.13 6.49
CA ALA A 35 -1.37 -12.13 6.02
C ALA A 35 -1.85 -12.44 4.60
N ILE A 36 -0.96 -12.95 3.73
CA ILE A 36 -1.34 -13.42 2.40
C ILE A 36 -2.30 -14.61 2.50
N ASP A 37 -2.08 -15.54 3.44
CA ASP A 37 -3.00 -16.65 3.70
C ASP A 37 -4.38 -16.18 4.15
N VAL A 38 -4.45 -15.20 5.06
CA VAL A 38 -5.74 -14.60 5.46
C VAL A 38 -6.42 -13.95 4.25
N ALA A 39 -5.68 -13.17 3.45
CA ALA A 39 -6.22 -12.50 2.27
C ALA A 39 -6.79 -13.50 1.26
N ALA A 40 -6.00 -14.53 0.91
CA ALA A 40 -6.38 -15.57 -0.04
C ALA A 40 -7.66 -16.31 0.37
N ASN A 41 -7.84 -16.57 1.67
CA ASN A 41 -8.94 -17.38 2.17
C ASN A 41 -10.22 -16.60 2.51
N GLN A 42 -10.14 -15.32 2.90
CA GLN A 42 -11.28 -14.64 3.55
C GLN A 42 -11.70 -13.32 2.90
N ILE A 43 -10.88 -12.73 2.04
CA ILE A 43 -11.04 -11.33 1.62
C ILE A 43 -11.51 -11.27 0.16
N ASP A 44 -12.12 -10.16 -0.27
CA ASP A 44 -12.56 -9.94 -1.64
C ASP A 44 -11.51 -9.18 -2.46
N THR A 45 -10.90 -8.15 -1.87
CA THR A 45 -9.84 -7.34 -2.50
C THR A 45 -8.54 -7.35 -1.69
N TYR A 46 -7.46 -7.84 -2.31
CA TYR A 46 -6.12 -7.72 -1.75
C TYR A 46 -5.53 -6.33 -2.02
N LEU A 47 -5.12 -5.63 -0.97
CA LEU A 47 -4.56 -4.28 -1.04
C LEU A 47 -3.04 -4.30 -0.79
N THR A 48 -2.26 -4.01 -1.83
CA THR A 48 -0.80 -3.84 -1.74
C THR A 48 -0.41 -2.37 -1.58
N TRP A 49 0.81 -2.11 -1.14
CA TRP A 49 1.40 -0.77 -1.13
C TRP A 49 2.18 -0.52 -2.43
N GLY A 50 2.42 0.76 -2.72
CA GLY A 50 3.21 1.19 -3.85
C GLY A 50 4.67 0.75 -3.74
N GLU A 51 5.08 -0.18 -4.58
CA GLU A 51 6.45 -0.65 -4.79
C GLU A 51 6.76 -0.59 -6.29
N PRO A 52 8.03 -0.74 -6.72
CA PRO A 52 8.35 -0.88 -8.14
C PRO A 52 7.47 -1.95 -8.81
N VAL A 53 7.11 -1.72 -10.07
CA VAL A 53 6.10 -2.49 -10.81
C VAL A 53 6.42 -3.99 -10.77
N GLU A 54 7.69 -4.36 -10.90
CA GLU A 54 8.17 -5.74 -10.87
C GLU A 54 7.93 -6.39 -9.51
N GLN A 55 8.22 -5.67 -8.42
CA GLN A 55 8.00 -6.17 -7.05
C GLN A 55 6.51 -6.33 -6.73
N VAL A 56 5.67 -5.44 -7.25
CA VAL A 56 4.21 -5.59 -7.15
C VAL A 56 3.75 -6.81 -7.95
N ALA A 57 4.28 -7.03 -9.16
CA ALA A 57 3.95 -8.18 -9.98
C ALA A 57 4.28 -9.51 -9.28
N GLU A 58 5.48 -9.63 -8.71
CA GLU A 58 5.91 -10.79 -7.93
C GLU A 58 4.95 -11.08 -6.78
N LYS A 59 4.60 -10.06 -6.00
CA LYS A 59 3.70 -10.23 -4.86
C LYS A 59 2.29 -10.64 -5.30
N LEU A 60 1.74 -9.98 -6.31
CA LEU A 60 0.41 -10.32 -6.84
C LEU A 60 0.37 -11.74 -7.39
N ALA A 61 1.46 -12.24 -7.99
CA ALA A 61 1.55 -13.63 -8.44
C ALA A 61 1.42 -14.61 -7.26
N VAL A 62 2.12 -14.36 -6.14
CA VAL A 62 2.01 -15.19 -4.93
C VAL A 62 0.59 -15.18 -4.37
N VAL A 63 -0.03 -14.01 -4.24
CA VAL A 63 -1.41 -13.91 -3.71
C VAL A 63 -2.41 -14.59 -4.65
N ARG A 64 -2.26 -14.45 -5.97
CA ARG A 64 -3.09 -15.14 -6.96
C ARG A 64 -3.00 -16.65 -6.81
N GLN A 65 -1.78 -17.18 -6.71
CA GLN A 65 -1.57 -18.60 -6.57
C GLN A 65 -2.26 -19.13 -5.31
N ARG A 66 -2.06 -18.48 -4.15
CA ARG A 66 -2.69 -18.88 -2.88
C ARG A 66 -4.21 -18.82 -2.95
N ALA A 67 -4.77 -17.78 -3.58
CA ALA A 67 -6.23 -17.68 -3.76
C ALA A 67 -6.77 -18.81 -4.66
N GLN A 68 -6.08 -19.12 -5.75
CA GLN A 68 -6.44 -20.21 -6.66
C GLN A 68 -6.37 -21.59 -5.99
N GLU A 69 -5.34 -21.83 -5.16
CA GLU A 69 -5.22 -23.05 -4.35
C GLU A 69 -6.40 -23.22 -3.39
N SER A 70 -6.98 -22.11 -2.90
CA SER A 70 -8.21 -22.08 -2.10
C SER A 70 -9.50 -22.05 -2.94
N GLY A 71 -9.41 -22.16 -4.26
CA GLY A 71 -10.58 -22.13 -5.17
C GLY A 71 -11.26 -20.76 -5.27
N ARG A 72 -10.56 -19.68 -4.94
CA ARG A 72 -11.08 -18.30 -4.93
C ARG A 72 -10.37 -17.43 -5.97
N SER A 73 -11.04 -16.37 -6.38
CA SER A 73 -10.47 -15.27 -7.16
C SER A 73 -10.66 -13.97 -6.39
N LEU A 74 -9.65 -13.10 -6.41
CA LEU A 74 -9.67 -11.80 -5.73
C LEU A 74 -9.62 -10.67 -6.74
N SER A 75 -10.16 -9.52 -6.37
CA SER A 75 -9.78 -8.24 -6.97
C SER A 75 -8.51 -7.70 -6.30
N TYR A 76 -7.84 -6.76 -6.96
CA TYR A 76 -6.58 -6.20 -6.47
C TYR A 76 -6.64 -4.68 -6.39
N GLY A 77 -6.04 -4.16 -5.33
CA GLY A 77 -5.90 -2.72 -5.11
C GLY A 77 -4.48 -2.33 -4.74
N ILE A 78 -4.16 -1.06 -4.97
CA ILE A 78 -2.88 -0.47 -4.57
C ILE A 78 -3.09 0.85 -3.83
N ARG A 79 -2.28 1.07 -2.80
CA ARG A 79 -2.23 2.33 -2.04
C ARG A 79 -0.99 3.13 -2.43
N LEU A 80 -1.19 4.33 -2.95
CA LEU A 80 -0.13 5.25 -3.42
C LEU A 80 -0.42 6.71 -3.06
N HIS A 81 0.60 7.48 -2.70
CA HIS A 81 0.49 8.94 -2.77
C HIS A 81 0.56 9.43 -4.22
N VAL A 82 0.07 10.63 -4.48
CA VAL A 82 0.21 11.28 -5.79
C VAL A 82 0.65 12.72 -5.61
N ILE A 83 1.70 13.12 -6.33
CA ILE A 83 2.21 14.48 -6.46
C ILE A 83 2.21 14.80 -7.95
N VAL A 84 1.06 15.21 -8.45
CA VAL A 84 0.86 15.59 -9.87
C VAL A 84 0.90 17.11 -10.03
N ARG A 85 1.63 17.61 -11.03
CA ARG A 85 1.69 19.04 -11.42
C ARG A 85 1.63 19.17 -12.94
N GLU A 86 1.64 20.38 -13.48
CA GLU A 86 1.51 20.59 -14.93
C GLU A 86 2.72 20.04 -15.67
N THR A 87 3.92 20.22 -15.11
CA THR A 87 5.16 19.63 -15.64
C THR A 87 5.82 18.67 -14.66
N GLU A 88 6.75 17.86 -15.18
CA GLU A 88 7.56 16.97 -14.36
C GLU A 88 8.42 17.75 -13.35
N GLU A 89 9.04 18.85 -13.78
CA GLU A 89 9.91 19.68 -12.96
C GLU A 89 9.15 20.27 -11.77
N GLU A 90 7.93 20.75 -11.99
CA GLU A 90 7.07 21.26 -10.94
C GLU A 90 6.66 20.17 -9.94
N ALA A 91 6.38 18.96 -10.42
CA ALA A 91 6.01 17.83 -9.56
C ALA A 91 7.18 17.42 -8.65
N TRP A 92 8.38 17.32 -9.20
CA TRP A 92 9.58 17.04 -8.41
C TRP A 92 9.92 18.18 -7.45
N ALA A 93 9.79 19.44 -7.88
CA ALA A 93 9.97 20.59 -6.99
C ALA A 93 8.96 20.57 -5.83
N ALA A 94 7.72 20.11 -6.07
CA ALA A 94 6.72 19.93 -5.02
C ALA A 94 7.08 18.77 -4.07
N ALA A 95 7.62 17.66 -4.59
CA ALA A 95 8.10 16.54 -3.78
C ALA A 95 9.27 16.96 -2.86
N GLU A 96 10.25 17.70 -3.39
CA GLU A 96 11.36 18.23 -2.59
C GLU A 96 10.88 19.23 -1.53
N ARG A 97 9.94 20.11 -1.89
CA ARG A 97 9.33 21.06 -0.94
C ARG A 97 8.58 20.34 0.18
N LEU A 98 7.95 19.20 -0.10
CA LEU A 98 7.23 18.42 0.92
C LEU A 98 8.16 17.96 2.06
N ILE A 99 9.42 17.64 1.74
CA ILE A 99 10.42 17.18 2.71
C ILE A 99 11.44 18.25 3.07
N SER A 100 11.24 19.50 2.64
CA SER A 100 12.24 20.57 2.84
C SER A 100 12.45 20.95 4.30
N HIS A 101 11.47 20.66 5.16
CA HIS A 101 11.52 20.94 6.60
C HIS A 101 11.85 19.71 7.45
N LEU A 102 12.15 18.57 6.82
CA LEU A 102 12.59 17.38 7.53
C LEU A 102 14.10 17.48 7.78
N ASP A 103 14.48 17.53 9.06
CA ASP A 103 15.88 17.38 9.47
C ASP A 103 16.28 15.91 9.65
N GLU A 104 17.58 15.65 9.73
CA GLU A 104 18.14 14.31 9.90
C GLU A 104 17.69 13.65 11.22
N GLU A 105 17.52 14.45 12.28
CA GLU A 105 17.08 13.95 13.58
C GLU A 105 15.64 13.42 13.52
N THR A 106 14.74 14.15 12.87
CA THR A 106 13.35 13.75 12.65
C THR A 106 13.27 12.46 11.84
N ILE A 107 14.08 12.36 10.77
CA ILE A 107 14.13 11.14 9.95
C ILE A 107 14.66 9.97 10.80
N ALA A 108 15.78 10.14 11.50
CA ALA A 108 16.37 9.09 12.33
C ALA A 108 15.41 8.62 13.44
N ALA A 109 14.69 9.55 14.08
CA ALA A 109 13.70 9.24 15.09
C ALA A 109 12.54 8.41 14.52
N ALA A 110 12.01 8.80 13.35
CA ALA A 110 10.96 8.04 12.67
C ALA A 110 11.45 6.63 12.27
N GLN A 111 12.66 6.51 11.70
CA GLN A 111 13.23 5.22 11.32
C GLN A 111 13.45 4.29 12.52
N LYS A 112 13.85 4.84 13.68
CA LYS A 112 13.98 4.07 14.93
C LYS A 112 12.64 3.52 15.41
N ILE A 113 11.54 4.25 15.18
CA ILE A 113 10.19 3.78 15.49
C ILE A 113 9.79 2.66 14.51
N PHE A 114 10.02 2.84 13.21
CA PHE A 114 9.66 1.84 12.19
C PHE A 114 10.43 0.53 12.35
N ALA A 115 11.70 0.59 12.74
CA ALA A 115 12.52 -0.60 13.01
C ALA A 115 12.03 -1.46 14.19
N ARG A 116 11.16 -0.92 15.05
CA ARG A 116 10.53 -1.65 16.17
C ARG A 116 9.19 -2.27 15.80
N MET A 117 8.67 -1.98 14.60
CA MET A 117 7.39 -2.53 14.15
C MET A 117 7.57 -3.95 13.62
N ASP A 118 6.68 -4.86 14.01
CA ASP A 118 6.65 -6.24 13.51
C ASP A 118 5.81 -6.35 12.22
N SER A 119 6.06 -5.45 11.26
CA SER A 119 5.30 -5.40 10.00
C SER A 119 6.22 -5.65 8.82
N ALA A 120 6.01 -6.79 8.16
CA ALA A 120 6.70 -7.12 6.91
C ALA A 120 6.49 -6.05 5.83
N GLY A 121 5.29 -5.45 5.77
CA GLY A 121 5.02 -4.34 4.86
C GLY A 121 5.88 -3.12 5.18
N GLN A 122 5.94 -2.73 6.46
CA GLN A 122 6.75 -1.58 6.88
C GLN A 122 8.24 -1.81 6.60
N ALA A 123 8.76 -3.00 6.88
CA ALA A 123 10.15 -3.36 6.60
C ALA A 123 10.49 -3.20 5.11
N ARG A 124 9.57 -3.60 4.22
CA ARG A 124 9.72 -3.40 2.76
C ARG A 124 9.75 -1.93 2.39
N MET A 125 8.89 -1.09 2.96
CA MET A 125 8.91 0.36 2.69
C MET A 125 10.23 1.00 3.15
N SER A 126 10.70 0.65 4.35
CA SER A 126 11.97 1.16 4.87
C SER A 126 13.15 0.74 4.00
N ALA A 127 13.12 -0.47 3.42
CA ALA A 127 14.17 -0.95 2.51
C ALA A 127 14.25 -0.15 1.19
N LEU A 128 13.17 0.52 0.77
CA LEU A 128 13.14 1.31 -0.47
C LEU A 128 14.00 2.57 -0.39
N HIS A 129 14.20 3.15 0.80
CA HIS A 129 14.97 4.39 0.98
C HIS A 129 16.11 4.28 1.99
N GLN A 130 16.17 3.19 2.79
CA GLN A 130 17.24 2.91 3.76
C GLN A 130 17.48 4.06 4.77
N GLY A 131 16.45 4.85 5.04
CA GLY A 131 16.54 6.05 5.89
C GLY A 131 17.29 7.24 5.29
N SER A 132 17.74 7.19 4.04
CA SER A 132 18.50 8.28 3.41
C SER A 132 17.63 9.12 2.44
N ARG A 133 17.98 10.40 2.32
CA ARG A 133 17.44 11.32 1.31
C ARG A 133 18.10 11.16 -0.07
N ASP A 134 19.23 10.47 -0.15
CA ASP A 134 20.09 10.45 -1.34
C ASP A 134 19.51 9.60 -2.49
N SER A 135 18.59 8.67 -2.19
CA SER A 135 18.05 7.72 -3.17
C SER A 135 16.55 7.49 -3.00
N LEU A 136 15.76 8.56 -3.06
CA LEU A 136 14.31 8.49 -2.90
C LEU A 136 13.56 8.16 -4.20
N ARG A 137 14.21 8.26 -5.37
CA ARG A 137 13.62 7.84 -6.65
C ARG A 137 13.87 6.35 -6.84
N ILE A 138 12.87 5.55 -6.53
CA ILE A 138 12.97 4.08 -6.46
C ILE A 138 12.45 3.38 -7.72
N GLY A 139 11.99 4.17 -8.69
CA GLY A 139 11.53 3.73 -10.01
C GLY A 139 11.11 4.94 -10.85
N PRO A 140 10.72 4.73 -12.11
CA PRO A 140 10.21 5.79 -12.98
C PRO A 140 9.01 6.49 -12.32
N ASN A 141 9.12 7.80 -12.05
CA ASN A 141 8.07 8.59 -11.41
C ASN A 141 7.55 8.01 -10.07
N LEU A 142 8.34 7.18 -9.38
CA LEU A 142 7.99 6.58 -8.10
C LEU A 142 8.99 7.03 -7.02
N TRP A 143 8.47 7.67 -5.98
CA TRP A 143 9.27 8.35 -4.96
C TRP A 143 8.94 7.88 -3.55
N ALA A 144 9.96 7.50 -2.78
CA ALA A 144 9.84 6.97 -1.42
C ALA A 144 9.96 8.03 -0.30
N GLY A 145 10.07 9.32 -0.65
CA GLY A 145 10.32 10.38 0.34
C GLY A 145 9.20 10.58 1.35
N VAL A 146 7.96 10.21 1.03
CA VAL A 146 6.86 10.23 2.01
C VAL A 146 7.13 9.26 3.17
N GLY A 147 7.76 8.11 2.88
CA GLY A 147 8.08 7.06 3.83
C GLY A 147 9.21 7.40 4.82
N LEU A 148 9.92 8.52 4.63
CA LEU A 148 10.97 8.94 5.55
C LEU A 148 10.44 9.19 6.97
N VAL A 149 9.20 9.68 7.08
CA VAL A 149 8.57 10.04 8.36
C VAL A 149 7.14 9.52 8.52
N ARG A 150 6.50 9.09 7.43
CA ARG A 150 5.16 8.49 7.49
C ARG A 150 5.26 6.96 7.45
N GLY A 151 4.76 6.30 8.49
CA GLY A 151 4.59 4.85 8.48
C GLY A 151 3.47 4.38 7.53
N GLY A 152 3.49 3.12 7.13
CA GLY A 152 2.57 2.53 6.17
C GLY A 152 2.98 2.80 4.72
N ALA A 153 2.00 3.10 3.84
CA ALA A 153 2.27 3.38 2.43
C ALA A 153 3.11 4.66 2.26
N GLY A 154 4.41 4.48 2.03
CA GLY A 154 5.42 5.55 2.03
C GLY A 154 5.87 6.03 0.64
N THR A 155 5.17 5.63 -0.42
CA THR A 155 5.56 5.94 -1.80
C THR A 155 4.54 6.81 -2.51
N ALA A 156 5.02 7.64 -3.44
CA ALA A 156 4.22 8.55 -4.24
C ALA A 156 4.53 8.43 -5.74
N LEU A 157 3.50 8.53 -6.58
CA LEU A 157 3.65 8.84 -7.99
C LEU A 157 3.93 10.34 -8.16
N VAL A 158 5.01 10.70 -8.85
CA VAL A 158 5.47 12.09 -9.02
C VAL A 158 5.70 12.38 -10.51
N GLY A 159 4.97 13.35 -11.06
CA GLY A 159 5.16 13.76 -12.46
C GLY A 159 4.03 14.63 -13.02
N SER A 160 4.08 14.85 -14.34
CA SER A 160 2.99 15.45 -15.10
C SER A 160 1.75 14.53 -15.14
N PRO A 161 0.56 15.03 -15.56
CA PRO A 161 -0.65 14.21 -15.57
C PRO A 161 -0.52 12.99 -16.48
N GLN A 162 0.17 13.14 -17.62
CA GLN A 162 0.40 12.03 -18.55
C GLN A 162 1.32 10.97 -17.93
N GLN A 163 2.45 11.38 -17.32
CA GLN A 163 3.38 10.44 -16.70
C GLN A 163 2.75 9.67 -15.54
N VAL A 164 1.96 10.37 -14.69
CA VAL A 164 1.23 9.71 -13.60
C VAL A 164 0.19 8.73 -14.16
N ALA A 165 -0.54 9.10 -15.21
CA ALA A 165 -1.47 8.20 -15.88
C ALA A 165 -0.76 6.96 -16.45
N ASP A 166 0.41 7.13 -17.06
CA ASP A 166 1.21 6.01 -17.59
C ASP A 166 1.63 5.03 -16.49
N ARG A 167 2.04 5.53 -15.31
CA ARG A 167 2.35 4.66 -14.15
C ARG A 167 1.13 3.94 -13.60
N ILE A 168 -0.03 4.62 -13.55
CA ILE A 168 -1.29 3.97 -13.17
C ILE A 168 -1.62 2.84 -14.16
N ARG A 169 -1.40 3.06 -15.46
CA ARG A 169 -1.62 2.05 -16.51
C ARG A 169 -0.73 0.83 -16.37
N GLU A 170 0.53 0.99 -15.95
CA GLU A 170 1.42 -0.15 -15.67
C GLU A 170 0.89 -1.00 -14.52
N TYR A 171 0.45 -0.39 -13.42
CA TYR A 171 -0.18 -1.14 -12.33
C TYR A 171 -1.52 -1.77 -12.75
N GLN A 172 -2.32 -1.11 -13.59
CA GLN A 172 -3.52 -1.69 -14.18
C GLN A 172 -3.21 -2.91 -15.05
N ALA A 173 -2.12 -2.88 -15.82
CA ALA A 173 -1.69 -4.02 -16.63
C ALA A 173 -1.32 -5.24 -15.78
N LEU A 174 -0.95 -5.03 -14.51
CA LEU A 174 -0.78 -6.12 -13.55
C LEU A 174 -2.10 -6.68 -13.01
N GLY A 175 -3.25 -6.11 -13.34
CA GLY A 175 -4.58 -6.50 -12.82
C GLY A 175 -5.02 -5.73 -11.58
N ILE A 176 -4.43 -4.56 -11.29
CA ILE A 176 -4.91 -3.67 -10.23
C ILE A 176 -6.10 -2.87 -10.74
N GLU A 177 -7.22 -2.97 -10.02
CA GLU A 177 -8.49 -2.33 -10.37
C GLU A 177 -8.80 -1.16 -9.42
N ASN A 178 -8.35 -1.24 -8.18
CA ASN A 178 -8.63 -0.27 -7.13
C ASN A 178 -7.39 0.57 -6.80
N PHE A 179 -7.49 1.89 -6.93
CA PHE A 179 -6.39 2.80 -6.59
C PHE A 179 -6.79 3.69 -5.43
N ILE A 180 -6.15 3.47 -4.28
CA ILE A 180 -6.36 4.28 -3.08
C ILE A 180 -5.30 5.37 -3.05
N PHE A 181 -5.70 6.60 -3.41
CA PHE A 181 -4.79 7.73 -3.47
C PHE A 181 -4.85 8.62 -2.23
N SER A 182 -3.79 9.41 -2.05
CA SER A 182 -3.75 10.51 -1.08
C SER A 182 -2.78 11.61 -1.55
N GLY A 183 -3.00 12.85 -1.12
CA GLY A 183 -2.14 13.99 -1.42
C GLY A 183 -1.98 14.92 -0.22
N TYR A 184 -1.10 15.91 -0.36
CA TYR A 184 -0.96 17.03 0.58
C TYR A 184 -1.44 18.33 -0.08
N PRO A 185 -2.19 19.21 0.62
CA PRO A 185 -2.65 19.08 2.00
C PRO A 185 -3.61 17.89 2.16
N HIS A 186 -3.55 17.22 3.32
CA HIS A 186 -4.54 16.19 3.65
C HIS A 186 -5.89 16.89 3.79
N LEU A 187 -6.84 16.55 2.94
CA LEU A 187 -8.25 16.93 3.07
C LEU A 187 -8.91 16.10 4.16
#